data_AF-A0A8J3V799-F1
#
_entry.id   AF-A0A8J3V799-F1
#
_cell.length_a   1.000
_cell.length_b   1.000
_cell.length_c   1.000
_cell.angle_alpha   90.00
_cell.angle_beta   90.00
_cell.angle_gamma   90.00
#
_symmetry.space_group_name_H-M   'P 1'
#
loop_
_entity.id
_entity.type
_entity.pdbx_description
1 polymer ?
#
loop_
_entity_poly.entity_id
_entity_poly.type
_entity_poly.pdbx_seq_one_letter_code
_entity_poly.pdbx_strand_id
1 'polypeptide(L)'
;MAFYLCFVPEGHPVTLRTLITVAGRRWPVEEDFQTGKDAFGLDHSQVRTYPALLRHLVLTMAALAVCAVTAARARTTSGSTMPLPISPNDVPPADPGLIALTVAEVKRLVNLLTHRWHDLEHHLRWHIWRRRHQARARWFHHRTRLNRRLNRRCVTART
;
A
#
# COMPACT_ATOMS: atom_id res chain seq x y z
N MET A 1 -28.96 -1.81 -8.52
CA MET A 1 -28.46 -2.93 -9.36
C MET A 1 -27.08 -2.55 -9.88
N ALA A 2 -26.11 -3.46 -9.83
CA ALA A 2 -24.78 -3.27 -10.39
C ALA A 2 -24.60 -4.21 -11.59
N PHE A 3 -24.18 -3.67 -12.73
CA PHE A 3 -23.88 -4.42 -13.95
C PHE A 3 -22.37 -4.35 -14.21
N TYR A 4 -21.77 -5.45 -14.67
CA TYR A 4 -20.35 -5.50 -15.06
C TYR A 4 -20.23 -5.54 -16.58
N LEU A 5 -19.54 -4.56 -17.16
CA LEU A 5 -19.19 -4.58 -18.58
C LEU A 5 -17.89 -5.39 -18.75
N CYS A 6 -17.95 -6.46 -19.52
CA CYS A 6 -16.80 -7.33 -19.77
C CYS A 6 -16.48 -7.35 -21.27
N PHE A 7 -15.22 -7.12 -21.62
CA PHE A 7 -14.74 -7.33 -22.99
C PHE A 7 -14.37 -8.81 -23.19
N VAL A 8 -14.93 -9.45 -24.21
CA VAL A 8 -14.60 -10.82 -24.60
C VAL A 8 -14.13 -10.79 -26.06
N PRO A 9 -12.88 -11.16 -26.35
CA PRO A 9 -12.36 -11.16 -27.72
C PRO A 9 -13.07 -12.21 -28.57
N GLU A 10 -13.18 -11.95 -29.88
CA GLU A 10 -13.79 -12.87 -30.82
C GLU A 10 -13.03 -14.22 -30.87
N GLY A 11 -13.77 -15.30 -31.09
CA GLY A 11 -13.23 -16.66 -31.14
C GLY A 11 -12.87 -17.29 -29.79
N HIS A 12 -13.04 -16.58 -28.66
CA HIS A 12 -12.71 -17.08 -27.32
C HIS A 12 -13.96 -17.16 -26.44
N PRO A 13 -14.71 -18.27 -26.44
CA PRO A 13 -15.89 -18.41 -25.58
C PRO A 13 -15.48 -18.41 -24.10
N VAL A 14 -15.98 -17.42 -23.35
CA VAL A 14 -15.71 -17.27 -21.90
C VAL A 14 -16.93 -17.74 -21.11
N THR A 15 -16.70 -18.55 -20.08
CA THR A 15 -17.77 -19.03 -19.20
C THR A 15 -18.18 -17.97 -18.18
N LEU A 16 -19.45 -17.97 -17.76
CA LEU A 16 -19.94 -17.10 -16.69
C LEU A 16 -19.09 -17.21 -15.42
N ARG A 17 -18.66 -18.43 -15.06
CA ARG A 17 -17.75 -18.68 -13.94
C ARG A 17 -16.45 -17.88 -14.04
N THR A 18 -15.88 -17.77 -15.24
CA THR A 18 -14.67 -16.98 -15.47
C THR A 18 -14.93 -15.49 -15.28
N LEU A 19 -16.05 -14.97 -15.81
CA LEU A 19 -16.45 -13.58 -15.64
C LEU A 19 -16.67 -13.24 -14.15
N ILE A 20 -17.34 -14.11 -13.39
CA ILE A 20 -17.54 -13.95 -11.95
C ILE A 20 -16.19 -13.98 -11.22
N THR A 21 -15.30 -14.90 -11.60
CA THR A 21 -13.96 -15.00 -10.98
C THR A 21 -13.16 -13.72 -11.21
N VAL A 22 -13.18 -13.16 -12.43
CA VAL A 22 -12.49 -11.91 -12.77
C VAL A 22 -13.11 -10.72 -12.05
N ALA A 23 -14.44 -10.60 -12.03
CA ALA A 23 -15.14 -9.55 -11.28
C ALA A 23 -14.81 -9.61 -9.79
N GLY A 24 -14.70 -10.82 -9.23
CA GLY A 24 -14.30 -11.06 -7.85
C GLY A 24 -12.86 -10.64 -7.51
N ARG A 25 -11.97 -10.47 -8.51
CA ARG A 25 -10.59 -9.99 -8.28
C ARG A 25 -10.52 -8.52 -7.89
N ARG A 26 -11.59 -7.76 -8.06
CA ARG A 26 -11.64 -6.34 -7.66
C ARG A 26 -11.35 -6.15 -6.16
N TRP A 27 -11.93 -7.00 -5.31
CA TRP A 27 -11.79 -6.87 -3.85
C TRP A 27 -10.36 -7.16 -3.35
N PRO A 28 -9.69 -8.26 -3.77
CA PRO A 28 -8.27 -8.46 -3.46
C PRO A 28 -7.37 -7.27 -3.84
N VAL A 29 -7.64 -6.60 -4.96
CA VAL A 29 -6.88 -5.40 -5.35
C VAL A 29 -7.06 -4.28 -4.34
N GLU A 30 -8.28 -4.05 -3.85
CA GLU A 30 -8.57 -3.04 -2.83
C GLU A 30 -7.89 -3.37 -1.49
N GLU A 31 -7.86 -4.64 -1.11
CA GLU A 31 -7.16 -5.14 0.08
C GLU A 31 -5.63 -4.98 -0.06
N ASP A 32 -5.06 -5.23 -1.25
CA ASP A 32 -3.66 -4.97 -1.55
C ASP A 32 -3.33 -3.47 -1.44
N PHE A 33 -4.21 -2.59 -1.94
CA PHE A 33 -4.04 -1.14 -1.79
C PHE A 33 -4.12 -0.70 -0.32
N GLN A 34 -5.03 -1.29 0.46
CA GLN A 34 -5.13 -1.02 1.89
C GLN A 34 -3.84 -1.46 2.60
N THR A 35 -3.37 -2.67 2.32
CA THR A 35 -2.10 -3.21 2.84
C THR A 35 -0.92 -2.34 2.44
N GLY A 36 -0.89 -1.88 1.19
CA GLY A 36 0.14 -0.99 0.68
C GLY A 36 0.22 0.32 1.46
N LYS A 37 -0.92 0.93 1.79
CA LYS A 37 -0.98 2.16 2.61
C LYS A 37 -0.56 1.91 4.05
N ASP A 38 -1.21 0.95 4.71
CA ASP A 38 -1.05 0.71 6.14
C ASP A 38 0.33 0.15 6.50
N ALA A 39 0.81 -0.81 5.69
CA ALA A 39 2.05 -1.51 5.98
C ALA A 39 3.23 -0.94 5.19
N PHE A 40 3.08 -0.54 3.93
CA PHE A 40 4.24 -0.17 3.09
C PHE A 40 4.39 1.33 2.88
N GLY A 41 3.47 2.14 3.39
CA GLY A 41 3.53 3.59 3.28
C GLY A 41 3.27 4.10 1.86
N LEU A 42 2.43 3.42 1.09
CA LEU A 42 2.09 3.77 -0.30
C LEU A 42 1.65 5.24 -0.44
N ASP A 43 0.89 5.75 0.52
CA ASP A 43 0.42 7.14 0.61
C ASP A 43 1.27 8.03 1.53
N HIS A 44 2.29 7.48 2.18
CA HIS A 44 3.17 8.19 3.13
C HIS A 44 4.32 8.93 2.42
N SER A 45 4.02 9.66 1.35
CA SER A 45 5.00 10.48 0.63
C SER A 45 4.70 11.98 0.73
N GLN A 46 5.71 12.78 1.08
CA GLN A 46 5.61 14.25 1.13
C GLN A 46 6.15 14.91 -0.15
N VAL A 47 6.59 14.11 -1.14
CA VAL A 47 7.15 14.61 -2.39
C VAL A 47 6.07 15.25 -3.26
N ARG A 48 6.48 16.21 -4.10
CA ARG A 48 5.57 16.99 -4.96
C ARG A 48 5.99 17.03 -6.42
N THR A 49 7.11 16.40 -6.76
CA THR A 49 7.54 16.26 -8.15
C THR A 49 7.08 14.92 -8.68
N TYR A 50 6.61 14.91 -9.93
CA TYR A 50 6.12 13.70 -10.59
C TYR A 50 7.14 12.54 -10.55
N PRO A 51 8.43 12.73 -10.88
CA PRO A 51 9.41 11.64 -10.82
C PRO A 51 9.63 11.07 -9.41
N ALA A 52 9.60 11.93 -8.39
CA ALA A 52 9.78 11.47 -7.01
C ALA A 52 8.55 10.69 -6.52
N LEU A 53 7.35 11.13 -6.88
CA LEU A 53 6.11 10.41 -6.59
C LEU A 53 6.11 9.03 -7.26
N LEU A 54 6.48 8.95 -8.54
CA LEU A 54 6.52 7.69 -9.27
C LEU A 54 7.54 6.71 -8.67
N ARG A 55 8.73 7.19 -8.31
CA ARG A 55 9.75 6.35 -7.64
C ARG A 55 9.24 5.80 -6.31
N HIS A 56 8.59 6.63 -5.50
CA HIS A 56 8.00 6.18 -4.22
C HIS A 56 6.97 5.08 -4.45
N LEU A 57 5.99 5.32 -5.32
CA LEU A 57 4.93 4.36 -5.65
C LEU A 57 5.51 3.02 -6.12
N VAL A 58 6.46 3.06 -7.05
CA VAL A 58 7.09 1.84 -7.58
C VAL A 58 7.84 1.08 -6.48
N LEU A 59 8.61 1.77 -5.65
CA LEU A 59 9.37 1.13 -4.56
C LEU A 59 8.44 0.50 -3.51
N THR A 60 7.36 1.18 -3.11
CA THR A 60 6.41 0.64 -2.13
C THR A 60 5.63 -0.55 -2.70
N MET A 61 5.19 -0.47 -3.95
CA MET A 61 4.49 -1.57 -4.61
C MET A 61 5.41 -2.77 -4.85
N ALA A 62 6.68 -2.54 -5.20
CA ALA A 62 7.68 -3.60 -5.34
C ALA A 62 7.96 -4.30 -4.00
N ALA A 63 8.11 -3.55 -2.91
CA ALA A 63 8.30 -4.11 -1.58
C ALA A 63 7.09 -4.96 -1.13
N LEU A 64 5.87 -4.46 -1.36
CA LEU A 64 4.63 -5.22 -1.11
C LEU A 64 4.60 -6.50 -1.95
N ALA A 65 4.90 -6.42 -3.25
CA ALA A 65 4.89 -7.57 -4.15
C ALA A 65 5.89 -8.64 -3.72
N VAL A 66 7.12 -8.26 -3.34
CA VAL A 66 8.14 -9.20 -2.83
C VAL A 66 7.63 -9.91 -1.58
N CYS A 67 7.03 -9.18 -0.63
CA CYS A 67 6.49 -9.78 0.59
C CYS A 67 5.29 -10.69 0.30
N ALA A 68 4.38 -10.26 -0.56
CA ALA A 68 3.18 -11.02 -0.94
C ALA A 68 3.53 -12.32 -1.67
N VAL A 69 4.45 -12.26 -2.63
CA VAL A 69 4.93 -13.44 -3.37
C VAL A 69 5.66 -14.41 -2.44
N THR A 70 6.47 -13.89 -1.52
CA THR A 70 7.18 -14.73 -0.54
C THR A 70 6.20 -15.43 0.40
N ALA A 71 5.20 -14.71 0.93
CA ALA A 71 4.13 -15.27 1.75
C ALA A 71 3.32 -16.34 0.98
N ALA A 72 3.03 -16.10 -0.30
CA ALA A 72 2.33 -17.06 -1.15
C ALA A 72 3.14 -18.35 -1.38
N ARG A 73 4.45 -18.23 -1.64
CA ARG A 73 5.35 -19.39 -1.78
C ARG A 73 5.56 -20.14 -0.47
N ALA A 74 5.59 -19.44 0.66
CA ALA A 74 5.66 -20.08 1.97
C ALA A 74 4.41 -20.92 2.24
N ARG A 75 3.21 -20.41 1.92
CA ARG A 75 1.95 -21.16 2.04
C ARG A 75 1.91 -22.45 1.23
N THR A 76 2.47 -22.46 0.03
CA THR A 76 2.49 -23.69 -0.81
C THR A 76 3.49 -24.72 -0.31
N THR A 77 4.53 -24.29 0.40
CA THR A 77 5.62 -25.16 0.89
C THR A 77 5.30 -25.71 2.27
N SER A 78 4.80 -24.85 3.16
CA SER A 78 4.29 -25.23 4.48
C SER A 78 2.87 -25.76 4.32
N GLY A 79 2.73 -27.07 4.06
CA GLY A 79 1.45 -27.79 4.10
C GLY A 79 0.84 -27.87 5.51
N SER A 80 0.89 -26.79 6.29
CA SER A 80 0.42 -26.70 7.67
C SER A 80 -1.10 -26.81 7.67
N THR A 81 -1.60 -28.04 7.78
CA THR A 81 -2.99 -28.30 8.17
C THR A 81 -3.08 -28.06 9.66
N MET A 82 -3.31 -26.81 10.03
CA MET A 82 -3.74 -26.52 11.39
C MET A 82 -5.05 -27.26 11.67
N PRO A 83 -5.16 -27.96 12.81
CA PRO A 83 -6.42 -28.58 13.20
C PRO A 83 -7.47 -27.48 13.39
N LEU A 84 -8.54 -27.55 12.59
CA LEU A 84 -9.69 -26.66 12.72
C LEU A 84 -10.68 -27.29 13.71
N PRO A 85 -11.29 -26.50 14.61
CA PRO A 85 -12.35 -27.00 15.48
C PRO A 85 -13.55 -27.43 14.63
N ILE A 86 -14.15 -28.57 14.96
CA ILE A 86 -15.33 -29.14 14.30
C ILE A 86 -16.60 -28.74 15.09
N SER A 87 -16.46 -28.54 16.40
CA SER A 87 -17.53 -28.14 17.32
C SER A 87 -17.13 -26.91 18.14
N PRO A 88 -18.08 -26.04 18.53
CA PRO A 88 -17.82 -24.91 19.43
C PRO A 88 -17.25 -25.31 20.80
N ASN A 89 -17.44 -26.57 21.20
CA ASN A 89 -16.98 -27.10 22.49
C ASN A 89 -15.62 -27.82 22.41
N ASP A 90 -14.98 -27.84 21.24
CA ASP A 90 -13.69 -28.49 21.08
C ASP A 90 -12.61 -27.74 21.89
N VAL A 91 -11.80 -28.51 22.62
CA VAL A 91 -10.66 -27.96 23.35
C VAL A 91 -9.52 -27.73 22.35
N PRO A 92 -8.84 -26.56 22.38
CA PRO A 92 -7.71 -26.32 21.49
C PRO A 92 -6.59 -27.36 21.74
N PRO A 93 -5.96 -27.88 20.67
CA PRO A 93 -4.83 -28.80 20.81
C PRO A 93 -3.67 -28.14 21.57
N ALA A 94 -2.89 -28.96 22.28
CA ALA A 94 -1.76 -28.50 23.08
C ALA A 94 -0.70 -27.75 22.26
N ASP A 95 -0.51 -28.14 21.00
CA ASP A 95 0.25 -27.39 20.00
C ASP A 95 -0.59 -27.29 18.72
N PRO A 96 -1.20 -26.12 18.42
CA PRO A 96 -1.96 -25.90 17.20
C PRO A 96 -1.07 -25.70 15.97
N GLY A 97 0.25 -25.61 16.13
CA GLY A 97 1.19 -25.27 15.07
C GLY A 97 1.20 -23.78 14.73
N LEU A 98 1.87 -23.45 13.62
CA LEU A 98 1.99 -22.07 13.14
C LEU A 98 1.08 -21.83 11.94
N ILE A 99 0.44 -20.65 11.94
CA ILE A 99 -0.19 -20.09 10.76
C ILE A 99 0.90 -19.85 9.71
N ALA A 100 0.55 -20.05 8.44
CA ALA A 100 1.48 -19.80 7.35
C ALA A 100 1.88 -18.32 7.27
N LEU A 101 3.13 -18.08 6.89
CA LEU A 101 3.70 -16.73 6.83
C LEU A 101 2.79 -15.76 6.06
N THR A 102 2.37 -14.72 6.78
CA THR A 102 1.60 -13.59 6.26
C THR A 102 2.53 -12.54 5.65
N VAL A 103 1.96 -11.63 4.85
CA VAL A 103 2.71 -10.51 4.27
C VAL A 103 3.35 -9.64 5.36
N ALA A 104 2.64 -9.42 6.46
CA ALA A 104 3.12 -8.64 7.59
C ALA A 104 4.33 -9.29 8.29
N GLU A 105 4.28 -10.61 8.48
CA GLU A 105 5.40 -11.36 9.08
C GLU A 105 6.63 -11.37 8.18
N VAL A 106 6.45 -11.63 6.88
CA VAL A 106 7.56 -11.56 5.90
C VAL A 106 8.20 -10.17 5.93
N LYS A 107 7.39 -9.10 5.89
CA LYS A 107 7.88 -7.72 6.01
C LYS A 107 8.68 -7.51 7.31
N ARG A 108 8.19 -8.05 8.43
CA ARG A 108 8.86 -7.92 9.73
C ARG A 108 10.23 -8.62 9.72
N LEU A 109 10.30 -9.82 9.15
CA LEU A 109 11.55 -10.56 8.96
C LEU A 109 12.52 -9.82 8.03
N VAL A 110 12.04 -9.30 6.90
CA VAL A 110 12.86 -8.47 5.99
C VAL A 110 13.40 -7.26 6.74
N ASN A 111 12.55 -6.53 7.46
CA ASN A 111 12.98 -5.38 8.23
C ASN A 111 14.04 -5.73 9.27
N LEU A 112 13.92 -6.88 9.96
CA LEU A 112 14.92 -7.35 10.92
C LEU A 112 16.27 -7.65 10.24
N LEU A 113 16.24 -8.33 9.09
CA LEU A 113 17.43 -8.69 8.32
C LEU A 113 18.12 -7.47 7.71
N THR A 114 17.34 -6.46 7.31
CA THR A 114 17.84 -5.25 6.66
C THR A 114 17.97 -4.07 7.61
N HIS A 115 17.76 -4.27 8.92
CA HIS A 115 17.74 -3.17 9.87
C HIS A 115 19.13 -2.53 10.00
N ARG A 116 19.38 -1.48 9.21
CA ARG A 116 20.49 -0.58 9.47
C ARG A 116 20.02 0.43 10.50
N TRP A 117 20.56 0.31 11.72
CA TRP A 117 20.46 1.37 12.71
C TRP A 117 21.21 2.59 12.16
N HIS A 118 20.45 3.60 11.74
CA HIS A 118 21.02 4.88 11.40
C HIS A 118 21.55 5.54 12.68
N ASP A 119 22.76 6.11 12.62
CA ASP A 119 23.33 6.82 13.76
C ASP A 119 22.49 8.05 14.16
N LEU A 120 22.67 8.57 15.37
CA LEU A 120 22.03 9.77 15.87
C LEU A 120 22.23 10.96 14.91
N GLU A 121 23.41 11.08 14.32
CA GLU A 121 23.71 12.14 13.35
C GLU A 121 22.79 12.07 12.13
N HIS A 122 22.55 10.86 11.60
CA HIS A 122 21.63 10.66 10.49
C HIS A 122 20.21 11.09 10.86
N HIS A 123 19.73 10.70 12.04
CA HIS A 123 18.41 11.07 12.53
C HIS A 123 18.26 12.59 12.70
N LEU A 124 19.27 13.26 13.28
CA LEU A 124 19.28 14.72 13.43
C LEU A 124 19.31 15.43 12.09
N ARG A 125 20.17 14.97 11.16
CA ARG A 125 20.27 15.51 9.79
C ARG A 125 18.93 15.39 9.06
N TRP A 126 18.29 14.23 9.14
CA TRP A 126 16.98 13.98 8.55
C TRP A 126 15.89 14.88 9.17
N HIS A 127 15.89 15.03 10.50
CA HIS A 127 14.96 15.89 11.20
C HIS A 127 15.11 17.38 10.80
N ILE A 128 16.35 17.88 10.72
CA ILE A 128 16.66 19.24 10.25
C ILE A 128 16.22 19.43 8.80
N TRP A 129 16.55 18.49 7.92
CA TRP A 129 16.14 18.53 6.51
C TRP A 129 14.61 18.61 6.37
N ARG A 130 13.87 17.75 7.08
CA ARG A 130 12.40 17.70 7.04
C ARG A 130 11.78 19.03 7.48
N ARG A 131 12.27 19.61 8.58
CA ARG A 131 11.78 20.90 9.08
C ARG A 131 12.06 22.05 8.11
N ARG A 132 13.25 22.08 7.50
CA ARG A 132 13.59 23.06 6.45
C ARG A 132 12.68 22.90 5.22
N HIS A 133 12.41 21.66 4.81
CA HIS A 133 11.50 21.38 3.70
C HIS A 133 10.07 21.85 3.99
N GLN A 134 9.54 21.54 5.18
CA GLN A 134 8.21 21.99 5.62
C GLN A 134 8.10 23.51 5.65
N ALA A 135 9.13 24.21 6.14
CA ALA A 135 9.17 25.67 6.15
C ALA A 135 9.11 26.26 4.73
N ARG A 136 9.89 25.70 3.79
CA ARG A 136 9.84 26.10 2.37
C ARG A 136 8.47 25.86 1.76
N ALA A 137 7.88 24.69 1.98
CA ALA A 137 6.54 24.36 1.47
C ALA A 137 5.48 25.33 2.02
N ARG A 138 5.51 25.65 3.31
CA ARG A 138 4.60 26.64 3.94
C ARG A 138 4.74 28.02 3.30
N TRP A 139 5.96 28.49 3.07
CA TRP A 139 6.21 29.81 2.46
C TRP A 139 5.62 29.90 1.04
N PHE A 140 5.92 28.93 0.17
CA PHE A 140 5.38 28.92 -1.19
C PHE A 140 3.86 28.77 -1.22
N HIS A 141 3.28 27.95 -0.35
CA HIS A 141 1.83 27.84 -0.22
C HIS A 141 1.19 29.18 0.17
N HIS A 142 1.78 29.89 1.13
CA HIS A 142 1.31 31.20 1.54
C HIS A 142 1.41 32.23 0.40
N ARG A 143 2.56 32.26 -0.30
CA ARG A 143 2.75 33.11 -1.49
C ARG A 143 1.70 32.84 -2.57
N THR A 144 1.44 31.58 -2.90
CA THR A 144 0.41 31.21 -3.90
C THR A 144 -0.99 31.61 -3.44
N ARG A 145 -1.30 31.49 -2.14
CA ARG A 145 -2.59 31.97 -1.58
C ARG A 145 -2.74 33.48 -1.70
N LEU A 146 -1.68 34.25 -1.42
CA LEU A 146 -1.69 35.71 -1.58
C LEU A 146 -1.92 36.12 -3.04
N ASN A 147 -1.18 35.52 -3.99
CA ASN A 147 -1.35 35.79 -5.42
C ASN A 147 -2.79 35.50 -5.90
N ARG A 148 -3.39 34.39 -5.45
CA ARG A 148 -4.78 34.05 -5.77
C ARG A 148 -5.78 35.10 -5.23
N ARG A 149 -5.54 35.64 -4.03
CA ARG A 149 -6.38 36.69 -3.44
C ARG A 149 -6.28 38.01 -4.20
N LEU A 150 -5.06 38.41 -4.58
CA LEU A 150 -4.82 39.61 -5.37
C LEU A 150 -5.49 39.52 -6.75
N ASN A 151 -5.32 38.40 -7.45
CA ASN A 151 -5.96 38.19 -8.76
C ASN A 151 -7.50 38.22 -8.67
N ARG A 152 -8.09 37.62 -7.61
CA ARG A 152 -9.55 37.67 -7.40
C ARG A 152 -10.07 39.10 -7.17
N ARG A 153 -9.37 39.91 -6.36
CA ARG A 153 -9.76 41.32 -6.12
C ARG A 153 -9.66 42.18 -7.38
N CYS A 154 -8.66 41.95 -8.21
CA CYS A 154 -8.48 42.70 -9.46
C CYS A 154 -9.60 42.41 -10.47
N VAL A 155 -10.10 41.18 -10.51
CA VAL A 155 -11.25 40.78 -11.35
C VAL A 155 -12.55 41.43 -10.86
N THR A 156 -12.81 41.45 -9.54
CA THR A 156 -14.02 42.07 -8.98
C THR A 156 -14.02 43.60 -9.00
N ALA A 157 -12.85 44.23 -9.17
CA ALA A 157 -12.73 45.69 -9.27
C ALA A 157 -12.86 46.23 -10.71
N ARG A 158 -13.01 45.34 -11.71
CA ARG A 158 -13.21 45.70 -13.13
C ARG A 158 -14.65 45.50 -13.62
N THR A 159 -15.55 45.06 -12.73
CA THR A 159 -17.00 44.94 -12.95
C THR A 159 -17.71 46.05 -12.20
#